data_AF-A0AA41DAX8-F1
#
_entry.id   AF-A0AA41DAX8-F1
#
_cell.length_a   1.000
_cell.length_b   1.000
_cell.length_c   1.000
_cell.angle_alpha   90.00
_cell.angle_beta   90.00
_cell.angle_gamma   90.00
#
_symmetry.space_group_name_H-M   'P 1'
#
loop_
_entity.id
_entity.type
_entity.pdbx_description
1 polymer ?
#
loop_
_entity_poly.entity_id
_entity_poly.type
_entity_poly.pdbx_seq_one_letter_code
_entity_poly.pdbx_strand_id
1 'polypeptide(L)'
;MMAVRVDRSTLAAFDALAEGRGGRSALLRSMLDQAMQNVTGAPLVAARSDSANGRVSIRLTSAEMAVVDHRAATRGTDRAGWIKALVRRHIGLKANVDDGLRDALAPVRMQLQRIGRNLNQAMKAGNAAMMVDSSLEIERELRRIADMREEINEQIAALGDALRGDASYWEVAA
;
A
#
# COMPACT_ATOMS: atom_id res chain seq x y z
N MET A 1 -16.41 23.06 -8.37
CA MET A 1 -15.49 23.14 -9.52
C MET A 1 -15.20 21.73 -10.00
N MET A 2 -15.63 21.36 -11.21
CA MET A 2 -15.42 20.02 -11.78
C MET A 2 -14.22 20.07 -12.74
N ALA A 3 -13.33 19.09 -12.66
CA ALA A 3 -12.17 18.98 -13.55
C ALA A 3 -12.18 17.61 -14.22
N VAL A 4 -12.07 17.59 -15.54
CA VAL A 4 -12.05 16.38 -16.37
C VAL A 4 -10.71 16.34 -17.10
N ARG A 5 -10.06 15.17 -17.11
CA ARG A 5 -8.87 14.95 -17.94
C ARG A 5 -9.30 14.47 -19.31
N VAL A 6 -8.85 15.19 -20.32
CA VAL A 6 -8.97 14.82 -21.73
C VAL A 6 -7.57 14.91 -22.34
N ASP A 7 -7.30 14.09 -23.35
CA ASP A 7 -6.08 14.22 -24.13
C ASP A 7 -6.08 15.53 -24.94
N ARG A 8 -4.88 15.92 -25.40
CA ARG A 8 -4.67 17.21 -26.07
C ARG A 8 -5.43 17.34 -27.39
N SER A 9 -5.57 16.24 -28.14
CA SER A 9 -6.35 16.22 -29.39
C SER A 9 -7.84 16.45 -29.13
N THR A 10 -8.39 15.77 -28.12
CA THR A 10 -9.78 15.95 -27.70
C THR A 10 -10.05 17.38 -27.21
N LEU A 11 -9.11 17.97 -26.46
CA LEU A 11 -9.24 19.36 -26.04
C LEU A 11 -9.25 20.33 -27.23
N ALA A 12 -8.34 20.15 -28.19
CA ALA A 12 -8.29 21.02 -29.38
C ALA A 12 -9.56 20.92 -30.24
N ALA A 13 -10.09 19.71 -30.42
CA ALA A 13 -11.37 19.50 -31.11
C ALA A 13 -12.54 20.14 -30.36
N PHE A 14 -12.55 20.04 -29.03
CA PHE A 14 -13.55 20.67 -28.18
C PHE A 14 -13.49 22.19 -28.25
N ASP A 15 -12.28 22.76 -28.30
CA ASP A 15 -12.06 24.21 -28.39
C ASP A 15 -12.59 24.78 -29.70
N ALA A 16 -12.32 24.11 -30.81
CA ALA A 16 -12.86 24.48 -32.12
C ALA A 16 -14.40 24.44 -32.13
N LEU A 17 -15.00 23.47 -31.43
CA LEU A 17 -16.46 23.38 -31.31
C LEU A 17 -17.04 24.48 -30.40
N ALA A 18 -16.27 24.93 -29.41
CA ALA A 18 -16.68 25.90 -28.40
C ALA A 18 -16.61 27.36 -28.87
N GLU A 19 -15.76 27.66 -29.86
CA GLU A 19 -15.50 29.03 -30.35
C GLU A 19 -16.77 29.75 -30.82
N GLY A 20 -17.72 29.04 -31.42
CA GLY A 20 -19.02 29.57 -31.84
C GLY A 20 -20.18 29.38 -30.84
N ARG A 21 -19.91 28.85 -29.64
CA ARG A 21 -20.96 28.40 -28.69
C ARG A 21 -20.83 29.00 -27.29
N GLY A 22 -20.21 30.18 -27.19
CA GLY A 22 -20.02 30.87 -25.92
C GLY A 22 -18.84 30.35 -25.07
N GLY A 23 -17.90 29.63 -25.71
CA GLY A 23 -16.69 29.13 -25.07
C GLY A 23 -16.85 27.81 -24.32
N ARG A 24 -15.73 27.28 -23.83
CA ARG A 24 -15.62 25.91 -23.28
C ARG A 24 -16.67 25.62 -22.20
N SER A 25 -16.86 26.56 -21.27
CA SER A 25 -17.77 26.37 -20.14
C SER A 25 -19.25 26.39 -20.54
N ALA A 26 -19.63 27.18 -21.56
CA ALA A 26 -21.00 27.20 -22.07
C ALA A 26 -21.33 25.89 -22.80
N LEU A 27 -20.41 25.42 -23.65
CA LEU A 27 -20.54 24.14 -24.34
C LEU A 27 -20.59 22.96 -23.36
N LEU A 28 -19.69 22.93 -22.36
CA LEU A 28 -19.66 21.87 -21.35
C LEU A 28 -20.95 21.82 -20.53
N ARG A 29 -21.50 22.98 -20.15
CA ARG A 29 -22.77 23.07 -19.42
C ARG A 29 -23.93 22.54 -20.27
N SER A 30 -24.02 22.98 -21.52
CA SER A 30 -25.06 22.50 -22.44
C SER A 30 -24.99 20.99 -22.68
N MET A 31 -23.79 20.42 -22.81
CA MET A 31 -23.60 18.97 -22.94
C MET A 31 -24.01 18.23 -21.66
N LEU A 32 -23.70 18.77 -20.49
CA LEU A 32 -24.14 18.20 -19.21
C LEU A 32 -25.65 18.24 -19.09
N ASP A 33 -26.29 19.36 -19.44
CA ASP A 33 -27.74 19.50 -19.39
C ASP A 33 -28.45 18.51 -20.34
N GLN A 34 -27.93 18.36 -21.56
CA GLN A 34 -28.43 17.38 -22.54
C GLN A 34 -28.24 15.94 -22.06
N ALA A 35 -27.05 15.62 -21.51
CA ALA A 35 -26.80 14.30 -20.94
C ALA A 35 -27.75 13.99 -19.78
N MET A 36 -28.02 14.96 -18.91
CA MET A 36 -28.95 14.80 -17.79
C MET A 36 -30.41 14.67 -18.25
N GLN A 37 -30.81 15.35 -19.32
CA GLN A 37 -32.13 15.19 -19.93
C GLN A 37 -32.34 13.77 -20.50
N ASN A 38 -31.27 13.17 -21.04
CA ASN A 38 -31.27 11.82 -21.61
C ASN A 38 -31.10 10.69 -20.58
N VAL A 39 -30.91 10.99 -19.30
CA VAL A 39 -30.78 10.01 -18.19
C VAL A 39 -32.13 9.56 -17.63
N THR A 40 -33.24 9.99 -18.24
CA THR A 40 -34.59 9.49 -17.90
C THR A 40 -34.70 7.98 -18.17
N GLY A 41 -34.51 7.17 -17.11
CA GLY A 41 -34.66 5.72 -17.14
C GLY A 41 -33.37 4.89 -17.12
N ALA A 42 -32.18 5.52 -16.99
CA ALA A 42 -30.95 4.75 -16.80
C ALA A 42 -30.94 4.08 -15.41
N PRO A 43 -30.66 2.77 -15.31
CA PRO A 43 -30.59 2.11 -14.02
C PRO A 43 -29.49 2.76 -13.18
N LEU A 44 -29.86 3.27 -12.00
CA LEU A 44 -28.91 3.77 -11.01
C LEU A 44 -28.06 2.59 -10.56
N VAL A 45 -26.84 2.50 -11.10
CA VAL A 45 -25.84 1.53 -10.64
C VAL A 45 -25.58 1.84 -9.17
N ALA A 46 -25.80 0.86 -8.30
CA ALA A 46 -25.54 0.99 -6.87
C ALA A 46 -24.12 1.55 -6.66
N ALA A 47 -24.00 2.58 -5.81
CA ALA A 47 -22.71 3.17 -5.48
C ALA A 47 -21.80 2.06 -4.96
N ARG A 48 -20.65 1.85 -5.64
CA ARG A 48 -19.61 0.95 -5.12
C ARG A 48 -19.19 1.47 -3.75
N SER A 49 -19.17 0.58 -2.77
CA SER A 49 -18.73 0.86 -1.40
C SER A 49 -17.42 1.66 -1.40
N ASP A 50 -17.45 2.81 -0.71
CA ASP A 50 -16.33 3.69 -0.34
C ASP A 50 -15.00 3.48 -1.11
N SER A 51 -15.02 3.70 -2.42
CA SER A 51 -13.79 4.11 -3.09
C SER A 51 -13.44 5.50 -2.57
N ALA A 52 -12.30 5.62 -1.88
CA ALA A 52 -11.85 6.88 -1.30
C ALA A 52 -11.80 8.02 -2.35
N ASN A 53 -12.88 8.80 -2.44
CA ASN A 53 -13.08 9.80 -3.50
C ASN A 53 -12.71 11.23 -3.06
N GLY A 54 -12.13 11.40 -1.86
CA GLY A 54 -11.60 12.69 -1.40
C GLY A 54 -10.30 13.04 -2.12
N ARG A 55 -10.33 14.06 -2.98
CA ARG A 55 -9.13 14.59 -3.66
C ARG A 55 -8.73 15.95 -3.08
N VAL A 56 -7.59 15.99 -2.41
CA VAL A 56 -6.95 17.23 -1.95
C VAL A 56 -5.87 17.63 -2.95
N SER A 57 -5.83 18.91 -3.36
CA SER A 57 -4.75 19.47 -4.19
C SER A 57 -3.98 20.49 -3.36
N ILE A 58 -2.68 20.27 -3.20
CA ILE A 58 -1.75 21.17 -2.52
C ILE A 58 -0.81 21.81 -3.55
N ARG A 59 -0.39 23.06 -3.31
CA ARG A 59 0.66 23.72 -4.08
C ARG A 59 1.90 23.78 -3.22
N LEU A 60 3.02 23.32 -3.78
CA LEU A 60 4.32 23.31 -3.15
C LEU A 60 5.29 24.10 -4.04
N THR A 61 6.19 24.82 -3.41
CA THR A 61 7.36 25.41 -4.06
C THR A 61 8.29 24.31 -4.58
N SER A 62 9.20 24.65 -5.50
CA SER A 62 10.18 23.69 -6.01
C SER A 62 11.06 23.08 -4.91
N ALA A 63 11.39 23.87 -3.88
CA ALA A 63 12.20 23.43 -2.74
C ALA A 63 11.44 22.41 -1.88
N GLU A 64 10.19 22.71 -1.51
CA GLU A 64 9.33 21.76 -0.79
C GLU A 64 9.12 20.48 -1.60
N MET A 65 9.02 20.62 -2.93
CA MET A 65 8.80 19.49 -3.80
C MET A 65 10.02 18.55 -3.84
N ALA A 66 11.24 19.10 -3.86
CA ALA A 66 12.47 18.34 -3.77
C ALA A 66 12.61 17.61 -2.41
N VAL A 67 12.16 18.22 -1.31
CA VAL A 67 12.17 17.57 0.02
C VAL A 67 11.24 16.36 0.04
N VAL A 68 10.02 16.49 -0.51
CA VAL A 68 9.08 15.36 -0.61
C VAL A 68 9.67 14.23 -1.46
N ASP A 69 10.34 14.56 -2.57
CA ASP A 69 10.97 13.57 -3.44
C ASP A 69 12.04 12.76 -2.71
N HIS A 70 12.91 13.46 -1.99
CA HIS A 70 13.96 12.83 -1.20
C HIS A 70 13.38 11.90 -0.12
N ARG A 71 12.35 12.36 0.60
CA ARG A 71 11.71 11.56 1.66
C ARG A 71 10.93 10.36 1.13
N ALA A 72 10.26 10.51 -0.01
CA ALA A 72 9.56 9.41 -0.68
C ALA A 72 10.55 8.34 -1.17
N ALA A 73 11.64 8.76 -1.82
CA ALA A 73 12.69 7.87 -2.30
C ALA A 73 13.38 7.09 -1.17
N THR A 74 13.65 7.75 -0.03
CA THR A 74 14.25 7.11 1.15
C THR A 74 13.38 5.97 1.70
N ARG A 75 12.07 5.99 1.44
CA ARG A 75 11.12 4.94 1.83
C ARG A 75 10.77 3.98 0.69
N GLY A 76 11.29 4.17 -0.52
CA GLY A 76 10.91 3.33 -1.66
C GLY A 76 9.45 3.50 -2.09
N THR A 77 8.85 4.67 -1.82
CA THR A 77 7.49 4.99 -2.23
C THR A 77 7.47 6.21 -3.16
N ASP A 78 6.34 6.46 -3.82
CA ASP A 78 6.15 7.66 -4.62
C ASP A 78 5.64 8.84 -3.77
N ARG A 79 5.66 10.06 -4.33
CA ARG A 79 5.23 11.28 -3.63
C ARG A 79 3.84 11.14 -3.01
N ALA A 80 2.92 10.56 -3.78
CA ALA A 80 1.53 10.43 -3.37
C ALA A 80 1.37 9.42 -2.23
N GLY A 81 2.08 8.29 -2.30
CA GLY A 81 2.19 7.29 -1.25
C GLY A 81 2.76 7.87 0.03
N TRP A 82 3.87 8.61 -0.07
CA TRP A 82 4.51 9.26 1.08
C TRP A 82 3.57 10.27 1.76
N ILE A 83 2.93 11.18 1.00
CA ILE A 83 1.98 12.16 1.54
C ILE A 83 0.77 11.45 2.18
N LYS A 84 0.25 10.40 1.54
CA LYS A 84 -0.89 9.64 2.07
C LYS A 84 -0.54 8.93 3.38
N ALA A 85 0.66 8.37 3.49
CA ALA A 85 1.15 7.74 4.72
C ALA A 85 1.27 8.77 5.86
N LEU A 86 1.87 9.94 5.57
CA LEU A 86 2.00 11.05 6.52
C LEU A 86 0.64 11.51 7.05
N VAL A 87 -0.32 11.76 6.15
CA VAL A 87 -1.67 12.22 6.50
C VAL A 87 -2.38 11.18 7.36
N ARG A 88 -2.39 9.90 6.94
CA ARG A 88 -3.05 8.82 7.70
C ARG A 88 -2.54 8.73 9.13
N ARG A 89 -1.22 8.82 9.32
CA ARG A 89 -0.60 8.80 10.64
C ARG A 89 -1.07 9.96 11.52
N HIS A 90 -1.12 11.19 10.97
CA HIS A 90 -1.53 12.38 11.70
C HIS A 90 -3.02 12.42 12.03
N ILE A 91 -3.85 11.63 11.33
CA ILE A 91 -5.29 11.46 11.64
C ILE A 91 -5.57 10.16 12.41
N GLY A 92 -4.55 9.53 13.00
CA GLY A 92 -4.70 8.33 13.83
C GLY A 92 -5.01 7.05 13.06
N LEU A 93 -4.95 7.06 11.74
CA LEU A 93 -5.12 5.87 10.90
C LEU A 93 -3.77 5.17 10.70
N LYS A 94 -3.78 3.83 10.77
CA LYS A 94 -2.59 3.03 10.40
C LYS A 94 -2.19 3.39 8.96
N ALA A 95 -0.97 3.92 8.79
CA ALA A 95 -0.35 4.03 7.48
C ALA A 95 -0.27 2.62 6.87
N ASN A 96 -0.48 2.52 5.55
CA ASN A 96 -0.29 1.24 4.89
C ASN A 96 1.18 0.85 5.00
N VAL A 97 1.43 -0.45 5.20
CA VAL A 97 2.79 -1.02 5.20
C VAL A 97 3.47 -0.60 3.90
N ASP A 98 4.53 0.19 4.04
CA ASP A 98 5.43 0.64 3.00
C ASP A 98 6.05 -0.54 2.25
N ASP A 99 6.29 -0.41 0.95
CA ASP A 99 6.95 -1.45 0.14
C ASP A 99 8.36 -1.73 0.67
N GLY A 100 9.09 -0.72 1.17
CA GLY A 100 10.38 -0.94 1.85
C GLY A 100 10.26 -1.80 3.11
N LEU A 101 9.17 -1.65 3.88
CA LEU A 101 8.90 -2.48 5.05
C LEU A 101 8.43 -3.89 4.65
N ARG A 102 7.69 -4.03 3.54
CA ARG A 102 7.33 -5.36 3.00
C ARG A 102 8.55 -6.14 2.55
N ASP A 103 9.49 -5.47 1.89
CA ASP A 103 10.74 -6.08 1.44
C ASP A 103 11.62 -6.47 2.63
N ALA A 104 11.70 -5.62 3.66
CA ALA A 104 12.38 -5.96 4.92
C ALA A 104 11.73 -7.15 5.65
N LEU A 105 10.41 -7.33 5.50
CA LEU A 105 9.63 -8.41 6.11
C LEU A 105 9.65 -9.73 5.33
N ALA A 106 10.00 -9.70 4.04
CA ALA A 106 9.98 -10.89 3.19
C ALA A 106 10.89 -12.02 3.69
N PRO A 107 12.14 -11.76 4.15
CA PRO A 107 13.01 -12.79 4.72
C PRO A 107 12.40 -13.46 5.96
N VAL A 108 11.83 -12.66 6.88
CA VAL A 108 11.20 -13.15 8.13
C VAL A 108 10.04 -14.10 7.80
N ARG A 109 9.18 -13.71 6.86
CA ARG A 109 8.08 -14.58 6.39
C ARG A 109 8.59 -15.89 5.81
N MET A 110 9.67 -15.84 5.03
CA MET A 110 10.26 -17.03 4.40
C MET A 110 10.85 -18.00 5.44
N GLN A 111 11.48 -17.46 6.49
CA GLN A 111 12.01 -18.26 7.59
C GLN A 111 10.92 -18.90 8.44
N LEU A 112 9.86 -18.17 8.78
CA LEU A 112 8.70 -18.72 9.49
C LEU A 112 8.07 -19.88 8.70
N GLN A 113 7.97 -19.77 7.37
CA GLN A 113 7.51 -20.86 6.51
C GLN A 113 8.47 -22.06 6.50
N ARG A 114 9.78 -21.84 6.55
CA ARG A 114 10.78 -22.92 6.67
C ARG A 114 10.59 -23.67 8.00
N ILE A 115 10.35 -22.96 9.08
CA ILE A 115 10.22 -23.51 10.43
C ILE A 115 8.93 -24.32 10.56
N GLY A 116 7.81 -23.80 10.05
CA GLY A 116 6.57 -24.57 9.96
C GLY A 116 6.73 -25.86 9.16
N ARG A 117 7.52 -25.84 8.07
CA ARG A 117 7.83 -27.06 7.29
C ARG A 117 8.69 -28.05 8.08
N ASN A 118 9.76 -27.60 8.72
CA ASN A 118 10.65 -28.46 9.50
C ASN A 118 9.93 -29.07 10.72
N LEU A 119 9.11 -28.29 11.43
CA LEU A 119 8.29 -28.80 12.54
C LEU A 119 7.28 -29.85 12.07
N ASN A 120 6.62 -29.62 10.94
CA ASN A 120 5.71 -30.60 10.34
C ASN A 120 6.45 -31.88 9.90
N GLN A 121 7.69 -31.76 9.43
CA GLN A 121 8.52 -32.92 9.09
C GLN A 121 8.94 -33.69 10.34
N ALA A 122 9.39 -33.01 11.40
CA ALA A 122 9.74 -33.63 12.67
C ALA A 122 8.54 -34.32 13.33
N MET A 123 7.35 -33.72 13.28
CA MET A 123 6.10 -34.36 13.73
C MET A 123 5.78 -35.64 12.94
N LYS A 124 5.94 -35.61 11.61
CA LYS A 124 5.72 -36.79 10.75
C LYS A 124 6.79 -37.87 10.97
N ALA A 125 8.05 -37.47 11.08
CA ALA A 125 9.17 -38.35 11.35
C ALA A 125 9.05 -38.98 12.74
N GLY A 126 8.67 -38.21 13.77
CA GLY A 126 8.39 -38.71 15.12
C GLY A 126 7.24 -39.70 15.15
N ASN A 127 6.14 -39.41 14.43
CA ASN A 127 5.04 -40.37 14.30
C ASN A 127 5.46 -41.67 13.58
N ALA A 128 6.39 -41.60 12.62
CA ALA A 128 6.95 -42.77 11.94
C ALA A 128 8.00 -43.52 12.79
N ALA A 129 8.82 -42.79 13.56
CA ALA A 129 9.87 -43.27 14.45
C ALA A 129 9.32 -43.86 15.75
N MET A 130 8.14 -43.43 16.22
CA MET A 130 7.43 -44.16 17.28
C MET A 130 7.05 -45.59 16.86
N MET A 131 7.14 -45.93 15.57
CA MET A 131 7.05 -47.32 15.07
C MET A 131 8.41 -48.05 15.00
N VAL A 132 9.54 -47.36 15.12
CA VAL A 132 10.91 -47.92 15.04
C VAL A 132 11.85 -47.15 15.98
N ASP A 133 12.23 -47.77 17.10
CA ASP A 133 13.04 -47.20 18.20
C ASP A 133 14.27 -46.38 17.72
N SER A 134 14.16 -45.05 17.68
CA SER A 134 15.17 -44.15 17.07
C SER A 134 15.28 -42.78 17.78
N SER A 135 15.48 -42.81 19.10
CA SER A 135 15.59 -41.63 19.98
C SER A 135 16.63 -40.58 19.54
N LEU A 136 17.71 -40.97 18.83
CA LEU A 136 18.78 -40.06 18.38
C LEU A 136 18.37 -39.13 17.22
N GLU A 137 17.48 -39.57 16.31
CA GLU A 137 16.98 -38.70 15.23
C GLU A 137 16.04 -37.61 15.76
N ILE A 138 15.23 -37.96 16.76
CA ILE A 138 14.32 -37.03 17.43
C ILE A 138 15.13 -35.93 18.15
N GLU A 139 16.20 -36.29 18.86
CA GLU A 139 17.03 -35.32 19.58
C GLU A 139 17.73 -34.33 18.65
N ARG A 140 18.20 -34.80 17.49
CA ARG A 140 18.83 -33.95 16.47
C ARG A 140 17.85 -32.95 15.85
N GLU A 141 16.62 -33.38 15.57
CA GLU A 141 15.59 -32.49 15.04
C GLU A 141 15.07 -31.50 16.08
N LEU A 142 14.97 -31.88 17.36
CA LEU A 142 14.66 -30.95 18.44
C LEU A 142 15.71 -29.84 18.59
N ARG A 143 16.99 -30.18 18.43
CA ARG A 143 18.09 -29.20 18.46
C ARG A 143 18.01 -28.21 17.29
N ARG A 144 17.72 -28.70 16.07
CA ARG A 144 17.44 -27.83 14.91
C ARG A 144 16.25 -26.88 15.14
N ILE A 145 15.18 -27.37 15.79
CA ILE A 145 14.01 -26.53 16.11
C ILE A 145 14.37 -25.45 17.12
N ALA A 146 15.22 -25.75 18.10
CA ALA A 146 15.70 -24.77 19.08
C ALA A 146 16.54 -23.66 18.41
N ASP A 147 17.52 -24.02 17.57
CA ASP A 147 18.36 -23.06 16.85
C ASP A 147 17.53 -22.13 15.95
N MET A 148 16.53 -22.69 15.26
CA MET A 148 15.62 -21.92 14.42
C MET A 148 14.71 -20.97 15.22
N ARG A 149 14.34 -21.34 16.45
CA ARG A 149 13.55 -20.47 17.34
C ARG A 149 14.36 -19.27 17.81
N GLU A 150 15.64 -19.47 18.06
CA GLU A 150 16.58 -18.40 18.41
C GLU A 150 16.73 -17.40 17.25
N GLU A 151 16.94 -17.90 16.03
CA GLU A 151 17.02 -17.09 14.80
C GLU A 151 15.72 -16.28 14.55
N ILE A 152 14.54 -16.86 14.80
CA ILE A 152 13.26 -16.13 14.74
C ILE A 152 13.24 -14.98 15.75
N ASN A 153 13.61 -15.24 17.00
CA ASN A 153 13.50 -14.24 18.06
C ASN A 153 14.38 -13.02 17.77
N GLU A 154 15.57 -13.24 17.23
CA GLU A 154 16.46 -12.17 16.76
C GLU A 154 15.81 -11.35 15.63
N GLN A 155 15.18 -12.00 14.66
CA GLN A 155 14.50 -11.29 13.56
C GLN A 155 13.22 -10.57 13.99
N ILE A 156 12.47 -11.11 14.94
CA ILE A 156 11.31 -10.42 15.54
C ILE A 156 11.78 -9.18 16.32
N ALA A 157 12.90 -9.26 17.04
CA ALA A 157 13.47 -8.11 17.73
C ALA A 157 13.91 -7.03 16.73
N ALA A 158 14.67 -7.41 15.69
CA ALA A 158 15.08 -6.51 14.62
C ALA A 158 13.89 -5.86 13.89
N LEU A 159 12.81 -6.62 13.67
CA LEU A 159 11.57 -6.10 13.11
C LEU A 159 10.87 -5.12 14.07
N GLY A 160 10.83 -5.44 15.37
CA GLY A 160 10.28 -4.55 16.39
C GLY A 160 10.99 -3.20 16.42
N ASP A 161 12.31 -3.21 16.28
CA ASP A 161 13.13 -2.00 16.19
C ASP A 161 12.90 -1.23 14.89
N ALA A 162 12.79 -1.93 13.75
CA ALA A 162 12.44 -1.32 12.47
C ALA A 162 11.05 -0.65 12.48
N LEU A 163 10.05 -1.31 13.08
CA LEU A 163 8.69 -0.79 13.23
C LEU A 163 8.62 0.41 14.20
N ARG A 164 9.43 0.39 15.27
CA ARG A 164 9.54 1.51 16.21
C ARG A 164 10.25 2.70 15.58
N GLY A 165 11.27 2.45 14.75
CA GLY A 165 11.92 3.45 13.90
C GLY A 165 10.96 4.05 12.87
N ASP A 166 10.10 3.22 12.26
CA ASP A 166 9.04 3.70 11.36
C ASP A 166 8.05 4.62 12.10
N ALA A 167 7.59 4.22 13.29
CA ALA A 167 6.62 4.99 14.07
C ALA A 167 7.15 6.36 14.54
N SER A 168 8.42 6.43 14.93
CA SER A 168 9.10 7.65 15.41
C SER A 168 9.50 8.60 14.27
N TYR A 169 9.80 8.08 13.08
CA TYR A 169 10.12 8.90 11.91
C TYR A 169 8.99 9.84 11.47
N TRP A 170 7.73 9.48 11.76
CA TRP A 170 6.56 10.30 11.44
C TRP A 170 6.16 11.27 12.55
N GLU A 171 6.84 11.26 13.68
CA GLU A 171 6.66 12.28 14.72
C GLU A 171 7.35 13.58 14.24
N VAL A 172 6.57 14.65 14.18
CA VAL A 172 7.13 16.00 13.99
C VAL A 172 7.42 16.55 15.38
N ALA A 173 8.64 17.07 15.61
CA ALA A 173 8.98 17.74 16.85
C ALA A 173 7.93 18.81 17.18
N ALA A 174 7.41 18.77 18.41
CA ALA A 174 6.40 19.70 18.91
C ALA A 174 6.96 21.13 19.02
#